data_AF-A0A5P9RLN0-F1
#
_entry.id   AF-A0A5P9RLN0-F1
#
_cell.length_a   1.000
_cell.length_b   1.000
_cell.length_c   1.000
_cell.angle_alpha   90.00
_cell.angle_beta   90.00
_cell.angle_gamma   90.00
#
_symmetry.space_group_name_H-M   'P 1'
#
loop_
_entity.id
_entity.type
_entity.pdbx_description
1 polymer ?
#
loop_
_entity_poly.entity_id
_entity_poly.type
_entity_poly.pdbx_seq_one_letter_code
_entity_poly.pdbx_strand_id
1 'polypeptide(L)'
;MLISMNKLNLIYLTSITSLFFILMASSSIYTQWLSMEFSTIILISMINIKSMNKIVSILYFMISSISSLLTIMIISFNFTQLIILKNPDINLMLMISMFMKIGMFPFCFWMIFIYNKSSWSQIFIISTFMKFIPIYFFSSIIYLSPIMITLLFLNNLFISLYTNLNFSIKKLFGCSSIFNSLLFILTIYSNKNLFLLFMIIYFTSFLNLILMMKFYNIENLNFNNIPLNSYYMLILMLFMYSSFPLFTTFMLKWEFIYTLNMNYSNNLIFLFLLSSMLMLWNYFILFKFMILKFKFNKLNKINFINLKKNSMIVLTTYSFMFMLFNLM
;
A
#
# COMPACT_ATOMS: atom_id res chain seq x y z
N MET A 1 -5.38 -5.11 -19.61
CA MET A 1 -6.73 -5.58 -19.18
C MET A 1 -7.18 -5.07 -17.80
N LEU A 2 -6.31 -4.64 -16.87
CA LEU A 2 -6.74 -3.82 -15.71
C LEU A 2 -7.23 -2.43 -16.15
N ILE A 3 -6.62 -1.97 -17.22
CA ILE A 3 -7.04 -0.91 -18.11
C ILE A 3 -7.31 -1.63 -19.44
N SER A 4 -8.55 -1.64 -19.96
CA SER A 4 -8.63 -1.56 -21.42
C SER A 4 -7.92 -0.25 -21.74
N MET A 5 -6.87 -0.30 -22.55
CA MET A 5 -6.11 0.89 -22.97
C MET A 5 -7.00 1.75 -23.88
N ASN A 6 -8.14 2.19 -23.36
CA ASN A 6 -8.83 3.35 -23.83
C ASN A 6 -7.83 4.48 -23.68
N LYS A 7 -7.62 5.23 -24.76
CA LYS A 7 -6.66 6.35 -24.84
C LYS A 7 -6.70 7.22 -23.57
N LEU A 8 -7.90 7.47 -23.02
CA LEU A 8 -8.12 8.19 -21.76
C LEU A 8 -7.34 7.62 -20.56
N ASN A 9 -7.37 6.31 -20.32
CA ASN A 9 -6.67 5.72 -19.18
C ASN A 9 -5.15 5.81 -19.33
N LEU A 10 -4.64 5.73 -20.58
CA LEU A 10 -3.23 5.89 -20.86
C LEU A 10 -2.80 7.34 -20.59
N ILE A 11 -3.57 8.31 -21.04
CA ILE A 11 -3.34 9.74 -20.79
C ILE A 11 -3.29 10.01 -19.28
N TYR A 12 -4.26 9.49 -18.50
CA TYR A 12 -4.26 9.65 -17.06
C TYR A 12 -3.03 9.02 -16.39
N LEU A 13 -2.62 7.81 -16.80
CA LEU A 13 -1.43 7.19 -16.23
C LEU A 13 -0.17 7.98 -16.56
N THR A 14 -0.02 8.44 -17.81
CA THR A 14 1.13 9.26 -18.21
C THR A 14 1.19 10.58 -17.44
N SER A 15 0.04 11.22 -17.19
CA SER A 15 -0.01 12.45 -16.40
C SER A 15 0.28 12.21 -14.92
N ILE A 16 -0.18 11.11 -14.33
CA ILE A 16 0.15 10.77 -12.94
C ILE A 16 1.66 10.52 -12.81
N THR A 17 2.26 9.78 -13.75
CA THR A 17 3.71 9.53 -13.72
C THR A 17 4.52 10.80 -13.89
N SER A 18 4.13 11.70 -14.79
CA SER A 18 4.85 12.97 -14.98
C SER A 18 4.73 13.86 -13.75
N LEU A 19 3.55 13.94 -13.14
CA LEU A 19 3.34 14.65 -11.87
C LEU A 19 4.19 14.08 -10.73
N PHE A 20 4.36 12.76 -10.67
CA PHE A 20 5.23 12.14 -9.67
C PHE A 20 6.71 12.49 -9.89
N PHE A 21 7.18 12.53 -11.14
CA PHE A 21 8.54 13.00 -11.44
C PHE A 21 8.73 14.48 -11.10
N ILE A 22 7.75 15.34 -11.39
CA ILE A 22 7.78 16.76 -11.01
C ILE A 22 7.86 16.90 -9.49
N LEU A 23 7.08 16.11 -8.75
CA LEU A 23 7.08 16.09 -7.29
C LEU A 23 8.44 15.63 -6.72
N MET A 24 9.11 14.67 -7.37
CA MET A 24 10.45 14.24 -6.95
C MET A 24 11.54 15.26 -7.25
N ALA A 25 11.48 15.92 -8.40
CA ALA A 25 12.49 16.87 -8.86
C ALA A 25 12.37 18.26 -8.23
N SER A 26 11.18 18.64 -7.77
CA SER A 26 10.92 19.97 -7.23
C SER A 26 11.46 20.15 -5.81
N SER A 27 12.02 21.34 -5.54
CA SER A 27 12.47 21.75 -4.20
C SER A 27 11.43 22.56 -3.43
N SER A 28 10.52 23.26 -4.12
CA SER A 28 9.55 24.13 -3.44
C SER A 28 8.35 23.35 -2.94
N ILE A 29 8.02 23.53 -1.66
CA ILE A 29 6.90 22.85 -0.99
C ILE A 29 5.58 23.07 -1.73
N TYR A 30 5.34 24.28 -2.25
CA TYR A 30 4.12 24.58 -3.01
C TYR A 30 3.97 23.79 -4.30
N THR A 31 5.06 23.59 -5.05
CA THR A 31 4.98 22.81 -6.31
C THR A 31 4.79 21.33 -6.02
N GLN A 32 5.40 20.82 -4.95
CA GLN A 32 5.13 19.48 -4.45
C GLN A 32 3.67 19.33 -3.97
N TRP A 33 3.11 20.33 -3.28
CA TRP A 33 1.71 20.32 -2.88
C TRP A 33 0.76 20.30 -4.09
N LEU A 34 0.99 21.19 -5.07
CA LEU A 34 0.19 21.26 -6.29
C LEU A 34 0.23 19.95 -7.09
N SER A 35 1.42 19.36 -7.26
CA SER A 35 1.56 18.09 -7.98
C SER A 35 0.86 16.95 -7.24
N MET A 36 0.90 16.94 -5.91
CA MET A 36 0.11 16.02 -5.09
C MET A 36 -1.41 16.23 -5.32
N GLU A 37 -1.93 17.46 -5.24
CA GLU A 37 -3.38 17.72 -5.44
C GLU A 37 -3.85 17.32 -6.84
N PHE A 38 -3.13 17.74 -7.89
CA PHE A 38 -3.49 17.37 -9.26
C PHE A 38 -3.49 15.85 -9.46
N SER A 39 -2.52 15.14 -8.86
CA SER A 39 -2.51 13.68 -8.92
C SER A 39 -3.74 13.06 -8.27
N THR A 40 -4.19 13.60 -7.11
CA THR A 40 -5.39 13.10 -6.43
C THR A 40 -6.66 13.37 -7.24
N ILE A 41 -6.81 14.54 -7.86
CA ILE A 41 -7.97 14.86 -8.71
C ILE A 41 -8.04 13.90 -9.91
N ILE A 42 -6.91 13.67 -10.58
CA ILE A 42 -6.83 12.74 -11.71
C ILE A 42 -7.19 11.32 -11.26
N LEU A 43 -6.63 10.84 -10.15
CA LEU A 43 -6.91 9.50 -9.65
C LEU A 43 -8.37 9.33 -9.19
N ILE A 44 -8.98 10.34 -8.57
CA ILE A 44 -10.42 10.35 -8.21
C ILE A 44 -11.27 10.29 -9.49
N SER A 45 -10.90 11.05 -10.52
CA SER A 45 -11.62 11.02 -11.80
C SER A 45 -11.57 9.62 -12.43
N MET A 46 -10.42 8.94 -12.39
CA MET A 46 -10.27 7.56 -12.87
C MET A 46 -11.16 6.58 -12.10
N ILE A 47 -11.29 6.75 -10.79
CA ILE A 47 -12.17 5.93 -9.93
C ILE A 47 -13.64 6.13 -10.30
N ASN A 48 -14.04 7.38 -10.59
CA ASN A 48 -15.43 7.76 -10.82
C ASN A 48 -15.96 7.34 -12.20
N ILE A 49 -15.17 7.50 -13.27
CA ILE A 49 -15.60 7.27 -14.67
C ILE A 49 -16.17 5.85 -14.88
N LYS A 50 -15.64 4.86 -14.18
CA LYS A 50 -15.99 3.44 -14.40
C LYS A 50 -16.91 2.85 -13.33
N SER A 51 -17.23 3.61 -12.28
CA SER A 51 -17.89 3.06 -11.11
C SER A 51 -19.36 3.39 -11.05
N MET A 52 -20.21 2.37 -10.89
CA MET A 52 -21.62 2.56 -10.55
C MET A 52 -21.77 3.22 -9.16
N ASN A 53 -20.91 2.83 -8.21
CA ASN A 53 -20.94 3.35 -6.84
C ASN A 53 -20.01 4.58 -6.71
N LYS A 54 -20.61 5.77 -6.83
CA LYS A 54 -19.90 7.06 -6.66
C LYS A 54 -19.54 7.40 -5.21
N ILE A 55 -20.02 6.64 -4.23
CA ILE A 55 -19.75 6.86 -2.81
C ILE A 55 -18.23 6.87 -2.54
N VAL A 56 -17.47 6.00 -3.22
CA VAL A 56 -16.02 5.89 -3.05
C VAL A 56 -15.30 7.17 -3.50
N SER A 57 -15.63 7.69 -4.69
CA SER A 57 -14.99 8.90 -5.22
C SER A 57 -15.36 10.13 -4.40
N ILE A 58 -16.63 10.26 -3.99
CA ILE A 58 -17.11 11.38 -3.17
C ILE A 58 -16.42 11.39 -1.79
N LEU A 59 -16.44 10.27 -1.06
CA LEU A 59 -15.81 10.21 0.27
C LEU A 59 -14.31 10.47 0.21
N TYR A 60 -13.63 9.93 -0.81
CA TYR A 60 -12.20 10.18 -0.98
C TYR A 60 -11.93 11.66 -1.27
N PHE A 61 -12.69 12.28 -2.17
CA PHE A 61 -12.56 13.70 -2.50
C PHE A 61 -12.79 14.60 -1.29
N MET A 62 -13.83 14.34 -0.50
CA MET A 62 -14.17 15.16 0.67
C MET A 62 -13.06 15.11 1.73
N ILE A 63 -12.57 13.91 2.06
CA ILE A 63 -11.53 13.78 3.09
C ILE A 63 -10.19 14.29 2.56
N SER A 64 -9.85 14.01 1.30
CA SER A 64 -8.62 14.51 0.69
C SER A 64 -8.58 16.04 0.60
N SER A 65 -9.70 16.69 0.24
CA SER A 65 -9.77 18.15 0.16
C SER A 65 -9.68 18.83 1.53
N ILE A 66 -10.33 18.28 2.56
CA ILE A 66 -10.19 18.79 3.93
C ILE A 66 -8.74 18.68 4.39
N SER A 67 -8.11 17.51 4.18
CA SER A 67 -6.71 17.32 4.56
C SER A 67 -5.77 18.27 3.83
N SER A 68 -5.99 18.52 2.53
CA SER A 68 -5.12 19.38 1.74
C SER A 68 -5.28 20.86 2.07
N LEU A 69 -6.51 21.31 2.34
CA LEU A 69 -6.77 22.65 2.85
C LEU A 69 -6.10 22.88 4.22
N LEU A 70 -6.15 21.90 5.11
CA LEU A 70 -5.44 21.98 6.39
C LEU A 70 -3.92 22.06 6.17
N THR A 71 -3.35 21.22 5.31
CA THR A 71 -1.90 21.25 5.03
C THR A 71 -1.46 22.62 4.50
N ILE A 72 -2.16 23.17 3.51
CA ILE A 72 -1.75 24.44 2.88
C ILE A 72 -1.98 25.61 3.81
N MET A 73 -3.02 25.61 4.65
CA MET A 73 -3.21 26.66 5.66
C MET A 73 -2.08 26.65 6.69
N ILE A 74 -1.69 25.48 7.21
CA ILE A 74 -0.59 25.40 8.18
C ILE A 74 0.73 25.89 7.56
N ILE A 75 0.98 25.51 6.30
CA ILE A 75 2.15 25.98 5.55
C ILE A 75 2.04 27.51 5.32
N SER A 76 0.85 28.02 4.98
CA SER A 76 0.62 29.42 4.63
C SER A 76 0.77 30.39 5.80
N PHE A 77 0.20 30.06 6.95
CA PHE A 77 0.28 30.89 8.15
C PHE A 77 1.69 30.94 8.74
N ASN A 78 2.50 29.90 8.51
CA ASN A 78 3.84 29.78 9.09
C ASN A 78 4.96 30.06 8.08
N PHE A 79 4.68 30.74 6.96
CA PHE A 79 5.67 30.99 5.89
C PHE A 79 6.93 31.74 6.34
N THR A 80 6.82 32.63 7.32
CA THR A 80 7.96 33.41 7.83
C THR A 80 8.85 32.59 8.77
N GLN A 81 8.31 31.54 9.36
CA GLN A 81 9.03 30.56 10.17
C GLN A 81 9.47 29.38 9.33
N LEU A 82 10.23 29.58 8.24
CA LEU A 82 10.86 28.50 7.44
C LEU A 82 11.78 27.55 8.25
N ILE A 83 11.86 27.73 9.57
CA ILE A 83 12.33 26.78 10.58
C ILE A 83 11.23 25.75 10.96
N ILE A 84 10.20 25.58 10.11
CA ILE A 84 9.06 24.63 10.16
C ILE A 84 9.41 23.23 10.68
N LEU A 85 10.66 22.78 10.50
CA LEU A 85 11.11 21.45 10.92
C LEU A 85 11.36 21.31 12.42
N LYS A 86 11.41 22.39 13.21
CA LYS A 86 11.79 22.32 14.65
C LYS A 86 10.67 22.58 15.64
N ASN A 87 9.59 23.27 15.26
CA ASN A 87 8.48 23.50 16.19
C ASN A 87 7.64 22.21 16.30
N PRO A 88 7.63 21.54 17.47
CA PRO A 88 7.01 20.23 17.62
C PRO A 88 5.49 20.28 17.38
N ASP A 89 4.84 21.38 17.77
CA ASP A 89 3.39 21.54 17.64
C ASP A 89 2.95 21.68 16.18
N ILE A 90 3.66 22.52 15.40
CA ILE A 90 3.38 22.72 13.97
C ILE A 90 3.60 21.41 13.20
N ASN A 91 4.68 20.71 13.51
CA ASN A 91 5.00 19.43 12.91
C ASN A 91 3.94 18.36 13.24
N LEU A 92 3.42 18.35 14.47
CA LEU A 92 2.33 17.46 14.88
C LEU A 92 1.01 17.78 14.17
N MET A 93 0.67 19.05 13.98
CA MET A 93 -0.49 19.47 13.19
C MET A 93 -0.37 19.04 11.72
N LEU A 94 0.81 19.22 11.11
CA LEU A 94 1.09 18.76 9.75
C LEU A 94 0.97 17.23 9.64
N MET A 95 1.51 16.49 10.61
CA MET A 95 1.39 15.04 10.67
C MET A 95 -0.07 14.58 10.74
N ILE A 96 -0.90 15.20 11.60
CA ILE A 96 -2.33 14.90 11.69
C ILE A 96 -3.03 15.12 10.35
N SER A 97 -2.77 16.25 9.69
CA SER A 97 -3.38 16.56 8.40
C SER A 97 -3.01 15.54 7.32
N MET A 98 -1.75 15.11 7.27
CA MET A 98 -1.30 14.10 6.30
C MET A 98 -1.76 12.69 6.65
N PHE A 99 -1.89 12.34 7.93
CA PHE A 99 -2.47 11.06 8.37
C PHE A 99 -3.93 10.92 7.95
N MET A 100 -4.70 12.02 7.98
CA MET A 100 -6.05 12.04 7.39
C MET A 100 -6.01 11.67 5.90
N LYS A 101 -5.08 12.25 5.14
CA LYS A 101 -4.96 12.01 3.68
C LYS A 101 -4.52 10.59 3.33
N ILE A 102 -3.48 10.08 4.00
CA ILE A 102 -2.94 8.73 3.78
C ILE A 102 -3.87 7.65 4.34
N GLY A 103 -4.75 8.01 5.28
CA GLY A 103 -5.65 7.09 5.96
C GLY A 103 -4.95 6.23 7.01
N MET A 104 -3.97 6.80 7.71
CA MET A 104 -3.28 6.12 8.81
C MET A 104 -4.08 6.27 10.12
N PHE A 105 -3.83 5.39 11.09
CA PHE A 105 -4.41 5.52 12.42
C PHE A 105 -4.01 6.88 13.04
N PRO A 106 -4.92 7.61 13.73
CA PRO A 106 -6.28 7.22 14.15
C PRO A 106 -7.37 7.36 13.06
N PHE A 107 -7.07 7.99 11.94
CA PHE A 107 -8.01 8.22 10.84
C PHE A 107 -8.06 7.06 9.83
N CYS A 108 -7.93 5.81 10.27
CA CYS A 108 -7.92 4.66 9.36
C CYS A 108 -9.31 4.19 8.93
N PHE A 109 -10.35 4.50 9.71
CA PHE A 109 -11.68 3.92 9.53
C PHE A 109 -12.35 4.30 8.21
N TRP A 110 -12.21 5.55 7.77
CA TRP A 110 -12.79 6.00 6.50
C TRP A 110 -12.19 5.22 5.32
N MET A 111 -10.88 4.98 5.38
CA MET A 111 -10.20 4.24 4.33
C MET A 111 -10.63 2.78 4.32
N ILE A 112 -10.68 2.10 5.47
CA ILE A 112 -11.16 0.70 5.56
C ILE A 112 -12.60 0.57 5.04
N PHE A 113 -13.45 1.56 5.31
CA PHE A 113 -14.81 1.61 4.79
C PHE A 113 -14.85 1.73 3.26
N ILE A 114 -14.02 2.59 2.68
CA ILE A 114 -13.87 2.73 1.23
C ILE A 114 -13.42 1.43 0.59
N TYR A 115 -12.42 0.75 1.16
CA TYR A 115 -11.94 -0.54 0.63
C TYR A 115 -13.08 -1.55 0.50
N ASN A 116 -13.97 -1.64 1.49
CA ASN A 116 -15.09 -2.59 1.46
C ASN A 116 -16.09 -2.32 0.33
N LYS A 117 -16.35 -1.04 0.01
CA LYS A 117 -17.31 -0.63 -1.04
C LYS A 117 -16.70 -0.55 -2.44
N SER A 118 -15.37 -0.64 -2.54
CA SER A 118 -14.65 -0.47 -3.80
C SER A 118 -14.52 -1.78 -4.60
N SER A 119 -14.38 -1.64 -5.91
CA SER A 119 -14.03 -2.73 -6.84
C SER A 119 -12.53 -3.04 -6.78
N TRP A 120 -12.12 -4.24 -7.21
CA TRP A 120 -10.72 -4.66 -7.23
C TRP A 120 -9.77 -3.69 -7.94
N SER A 121 -10.22 -3.09 -9.05
CA SER A 121 -9.42 -2.09 -9.77
C SER A 121 -9.29 -0.77 -9.00
N GLN A 122 -10.31 -0.37 -8.23
CA GLN A 122 -10.23 0.82 -7.38
C GLN A 122 -9.35 0.58 -6.16
N ILE A 123 -9.45 -0.59 -5.52
CA ILE A 123 -8.57 -1.04 -4.42
C ILE A 123 -7.10 -0.87 -4.82
N PHE A 124 -6.76 -1.29 -6.05
CA PHE A 124 -5.41 -1.13 -6.57
C PHE A 124 -4.95 0.32 -6.57
N ILE A 125 -5.73 1.21 -7.19
CA ILE A 125 -5.41 2.63 -7.35
C ILE A 125 -5.28 3.31 -5.97
N ILE A 126 -6.20 3.03 -5.05
CA ILE A 126 -6.24 3.62 -3.70
C ILE A 126 -5.03 3.16 -2.86
N SER A 127 -4.60 1.91 -3.01
CA SER A 127 -3.49 1.35 -2.22
C SER A 127 -2.09 1.74 -2.71
N THR A 128 -1.96 2.17 -3.97
CA THR A 128 -0.68 2.42 -4.63
C THR A 128 -0.49 3.91 -4.85
N PHE A 129 -0.86 4.43 -6.03
CA PHE A 129 -0.63 5.83 -6.44
C PHE A 129 -1.16 6.83 -5.42
N MET A 130 -2.35 6.59 -4.89
CA MET A 130 -2.98 7.47 -3.90
C MET A 130 -2.24 7.55 -2.56
N LYS A 131 -1.38 6.59 -2.23
CA LYS A 131 -0.54 6.59 -1.02
C LYS A 131 0.88 7.04 -1.30
N PHE A 132 1.43 6.56 -2.40
CA PHE A 132 2.79 6.79 -2.85
C PHE A 132 3.13 8.27 -2.98
N ILE A 133 2.23 9.04 -3.59
CA ILE A 133 2.44 10.46 -3.85
C ILE A 133 2.35 11.28 -2.55
N PRO A 134 1.31 11.13 -1.71
CA PRO A 134 1.27 11.81 -0.42
C PRO A 134 2.38 11.40 0.56
N ILE A 135 2.85 10.14 0.54
CA ILE A 135 3.96 9.72 1.40
C ILE A 135 5.29 10.39 1.00
N TYR A 136 5.53 10.60 -0.30
CA TYR A 136 6.69 11.37 -0.72
C TYR A 136 6.60 12.83 -0.24
N PHE A 137 5.43 13.47 -0.40
CA PHE A 137 5.20 14.82 0.10
C PHE A 137 5.27 14.92 1.64
N PHE A 138 4.85 13.87 2.36
CA PHE A 138 5.00 13.79 3.82
C PHE A 138 6.47 13.95 4.22
N SER A 139 7.38 13.26 3.51
CA SER A 139 8.81 13.29 3.83
C SER A 139 9.49 14.65 3.62
N SER A 140 8.94 15.50 2.75
CA SER A 140 9.55 16.81 2.45
C SER A 140 9.17 17.90 3.45
N ILE A 141 8.08 17.71 4.20
CA ILE A 141 7.55 18.75 5.11
C ILE A 141 7.77 18.39 6.58
N ILE A 142 7.71 17.11 6.92
CA ILE A 142 7.67 16.66 8.32
C ILE A 142 9.08 16.29 8.80
N TYR A 143 9.36 16.56 10.06
CA TYR A 143 10.56 16.05 10.74
C TYR A 143 10.18 14.92 11.70
N LEU A 144 10.74 13.72 11.55
CA LEU A 144 10.41 12.62 12.45
C LEU A 144 11.15 12.76 13.79
N SER A 145 10.45 13.23 14.82
CA SER A 145 10.92 13.15 16.20
C SER A 145 10.81 11.72 16.75
N PRO A 146 11.62 11.33 17.75
CA PRO A 146 11.51 10.02 18.39
C PRO A 146 10.09 9.69 18.88
N ILE A 147 9.37 10.69 19.41
CA ILE A 147 7.99 10.55 19.86
C ILE A 147 7.07 10.19 18.69
N MET A 148 7.20 10.87 17.54
CA MET A 148 6.40 10.55 16.36
C MET A 148 6.66 9.14 15.83
N ILE A 149 7.91 8.70 15.87
CA ILE A 149 8.28 7.33 15.46
C ILE A 149 7.65 6.30 16.40
N THR A 150 7.66 6.53 17.72
CA THR A 150 6.98 5.63 18.67
C THR A 150 5.48 5.54 18.39
N LEU A 151 4.82 6.67 18.09
CA LEU A 151 3.41 6.72 17.72
C LEU A 151 3.13 5.94 16.43
N LEU A 152 3.98 6.07 15.41
CA LEU A 152 3.88 5.30 14.18
C LEU A 152 3.91 3.78 14.47
N PHE A 153 4.87 3.29 15.26
CA PHE A 153 4.94 1.86 15.59
C PHE A 153 3.74 1.36 16.40
N LEU A 154 3.26 2.14 17.37
CA LEU A 154 2.03 1.84 18.11
C LEU A 154 0.81 1.76 17.19
N ASN A 155 0.68 2.71 16.26
CA ASN A 155 -0.38 2.72 15.25
C ASN A 155 -0.40 1.44 14.41
N ASN A 156 0.77 0.91 14.06
CA ASN A 156 0.87 -0.37 13.34
C ASN A 156 0.49 -1.59 14.18
N LEU A 157 0.72 -1.56 15.49
CA LEU A 157 0.21 -2.60 16.39
C LEU A 157 -1.32 -2.56 16.47
N PHE A 158 -1.90 -1.36 16.60
CA PHE A 158 -3.36 -1.24 16.64
C PHE A 158 -4.02 -1.71 15.34
N ILE A 159 -3.46 -1.37 14.18
CA ILE A 159 -4.06 -1.79 12.91
C ILE A 159 -4.01 -3.32 12.72
N SER A 160 -2.93 -3.97 13.19
CA SER A 160 -2.77 -5.41 13.08
C SER A 160 -3.66 -6.21 14.02
N LEU A 161 -4.00 -5.63 15.17
CA LEU A 161 -5.02 -6.17 16.06
C LEU A 161 -6.43 -5.95 15.49
N TYR A 162 -6.72 -4.76 14.96
CA TYR A 162 -8.05 -4.42 14.44
C TYR A 162 -8.49 -5.33 13.29
N THR A 163 -7.57 -5.75 12.43
CA THR A 163 -7.85 -6.69 11.34
C THR A 163 -8.48 -8.00 11.76
N ASN A 164 -8.19 -8.48 12.99
CA ASN A 164 -8.73 -9.74 13.48
C ASN A 164 -10.23 -9.70 13.78
N LEU A 165 -10.76 -8.52 14.10
CA LEU A 165 -12.13 -8.40 14.61
C LEU A 165 -13.19 -8.55 13.50
N ASN A 166 -12.87 -8.13 12.28
CA ASN A 166 -13.85 -8.01 11.18
C ASN A 166 -13.26 -8.50 9.85
N PHE A 167 -13.19 -9.83 9.68
CA PHE A 167 -12.59 -10.46 8.52
C PHE A 167 -13.45 -10.33 7.25
N SER A 168 -13.03 -9.45 6.34
CA SER A 168 -13.33 -9.55 4.91
C SER A 168 -12.04 -9.36 4.11
N ILE A 169 -11.96 -9.94 2.90
CA ILE A 169 -10.75 -9.89 2.08
C ILE A 169 -10.38 -8.43 1.75
N LYS A 170 -11.37 -7.63 1.37
CA LYS A 170 -11.18 -6.20 1.05
C LYS A 170 -10.72 -5.39 2.27
N LYS A 171 -11.30 -5.63 3.45
CA LYS A 171 -10.88 -4.95 4.71
C LYS A 171 -9.46 -5.35 5.11
N LEU A 172 -9.11 -6.63 4.96
CA LEU A 172 -7.77 -7.14 5.22
C LEU A 172 -6.73 -6.46 4.34
N PHE A 173 -7.00 -6.32 3.03
CA PHE A 173 -6.11 -5.56 2.13
C PHE A 173 -6.08 -4.06 2.44
N GLY A 174 -7.19 -3.49 2.90
CA GLY A 174 -7.21 -2.11 3.38
C GLY A 174 -6.26 -1.91 4.56
N CYS A 175 -6.34 -2.78 5.56
CA CYS A 175 -5.49 -2.69 6.74
C CYS A 175 -4.02 -3.04 6.45
N SER A 176 -3.75 -4.00 5.56
CA SER A 176 -2.37 -4.29 5.15
C SER A 176 -1.73 -3.13 4.41
N SER A 177 -2.49 -2.42 3.58
CA SER A 177 -1.99 -1.21 2.93
C SER A 177 -1.69 -0.11 3.95
N ILE A 178 -2.44 -0.03 5.06
CA ILE A 178 -2.20 0.93 6.17
C ILE A 178 -0.94 0.52 6.94
N PHE A 179 -0.78 -0.78 7.20
CA PHE A 179 0.43 -1.30 7.82
C PHE A 179 1.68 -0.98 7.00
N ASN A 180 1.61 -1.18 5.67
CA ASN A 180 2.72 -0.90 4.77
C ASN A 180 2.99 0.61 4.56
N SER A 181 2.03 1.51 4.80
CA SER A 181 2.31 2.95 4.75
C SER A 181 3.34 3.40 5.79
N LEU A 182 3.40 2.74 6.95
CA LEU A 182 4.47 3.01 7.92
C LEU A 182 5.85 2.63 7.39
N LEU A 183 5.95 1.46 6.74
CA LEU A 183 7.19 1.01 6.12
C LEU A 183 7.68 2.03 5.10
N PHE A 184 6.78 2.51 4.24
CA PHE A 184 7.09 3.53 3.24
C PHE A 184 7.52 4.86 3.84
N ILE A 185 6.87 5.31 4.91
CA ILE A 185 7.27 6.55 5.60
C ILE A 185 8.67 6.38 6.18
N LEU A 186 8.94 5.33 6.94
CA LEU A 186 10.23 5.19 7.59
C LEU A 186 11.38 4.96 6.58
N THR A 187 11.13 4.23 5.49
CA THR A 187 12.16 4.00 4.47
C THR A 187 12.50 5.24 3.67
N ILE A 188 11.52 6.11 3.39
CA ILE A 188 11.82 7.34 2.65
C ILE A 188 12.67 8.32 3.47
N TYR A 189 12.48 8.33 4.80
CA TYR A 189 13.32 9.12 5.70
C TYR A 189 14.73 8.57 5.83
N SER A 190 14.91 7.25 5.81
CA SER A 190 16.25 6.66 5.87
C SER A 190 16.99 6.77 4.54
N ASN A 191 16.35 6.35 3.44
CA ASN A 191 16.96 6.35 2.11
C ASN A 191 15.89 6.33 1.00
N LYS A 192 15.87 7.38 0.18
CA LYS A 192 14.94 7.52 -0.95
C LYS A 192 15.03 6.38 -1.98
N ASN A 193 16.22 5.79 -2.17
CA ASN A 193 16.39 4.68 -3.11
C ASN A 193 15.71 3.40 -2.61
N LEU A 194 15.82 3.13 -1.31
CA LEU A 194 15.14 1.99 -0.67
C LEU A 194 13.61 2.15 -0.75
N PHE A 195 13.13 3.37 -0.54
CA PHE A 195 11.72 3.67 -0.76
C PHE A 195 11.27 3.33 -2.18
N LEU A 196 11.98 3.78 -3.22
CA LEU A 196 11.65 3.48 -4.62
C LEU A 196 11.62 1.96 -4.90
N LEU A 197 12.62 1.23 -4.40
CA LEU A 197 12.68 -0.23 -4.52
C LEU A 197 11.44 -0.89 -3.89
N PHE A 198 11.09 -0.48 -2.67
CA PHE A 198 9.96 -1.04 -1.93
C PHE A 198 8.65 -0.76 -2.65
N MET A 199 8.52 0.43 -3.21
CA MET A 199 7.34 0.87 -3.95
C MET A 199 7.12 0.03 -5.20
N ILE A 200 8.18 -0.26 -5.96
CA ILE A 200 8.12 -1.08 -7.17
C ILE A 200 7.72 -2.53 -6.82
N ILE A 201 8.33 -3.11 -5.80
CA ILE A 201 8.05 -4.51 -5.41
C ILE A 201 6.64 -4.64 -4.81
N TYR A 202 6.20 -3.69 -4.00
CA TYR A 202 4.83 -3.66 -3.51
C TYR A 202 3.82 -3.50 -4.65
N PHE A 203 4.09 -2.59 -5.59
CA PHE A 203 3.23 -2.35 -6.75
C PHE A 203 3.07 -3.60 -7.60
N THR A 204 4.17 -4.29 -7.92
CA THR A 204 4.17 -5.49 -8.77
C THR A 204 3.51 -6.68 -8.08
N SER A 205 3.82 -6.93 -6.80
CA SER A 205 3.18 -8.01 -6.03
C SER A 205 1.67 -7.79 -5.86
N PHE A 206 1.26 -6.56 -5.55
CA PHE A 206 -0.16 -6.24 -5.36
C PHE A 206 -0.97 -6.24 -6.67
N LEU A 207 -0.37 -5.78 -7.78
CA LEU A 207 -0.96 -5.88 -9.12
C LEU A 207 -1.35 -7.31 -9.45
N ASN A 208 -0.40 -8.24 -9.27
CA ASN A 208 -0.59 -9.63 -9.63
C ASN A 208 -1.72 -10.27 -8.81
N LEU A 209 -1.77 -9.98 -7.51
CA LEU A 209 -2.86 -10.43 -6.66
C LEU A 209 -4.22 -9.90 -7.12
N ILE A 210 -4.33 -8.59 -7.34
CA ILE A 210 -5.60 -7.97 -7.70
C ILE A 210 -6.10 -8.45 -9.06
N LEU A 211 -5.20 -8.67 -10.01
CA LEU A 211 -5.55 -9.28 -11.30
C LEU A 211 -6.24 -10.61 -11.08
N MET A 212 -5.64 -11.49 -10.28
CA MET A 212 -6.19 -12.81 -10.01
C MET A 212 -7.53 -12.73 -9.26
N MET A 213 -7.64 -11.87 -8.25
CA MET A 213 -8.89 -11.67 -7.51
C MET A 213 -10.02 -11.17 -8.42
N LYS A 214 -9.69 -10.29 -9.37
CA LYS A 214 -10.64 -9.78 -10.37
C LYS A 214 -11.01 -10.84 -11.40
N PHE A 215 -10.07 -11.62 -11.92
CA PHE A 215 -10.37 -12.66 -12.91
C PHE A 215 -11.33 -13.73 -12.36
N TYR A 216 -11.21 -14.08 -11.08
CA TYR A 216 -12.09 -15.06 -10.43
C TYR A 216 -13.29 -14.46 -9.69
N ASN A 217 -13.50 -13.12 -9.77
CA ASN A 217 -14.58 -12.40 -9.08
C ASN A 217 -14.75 -12.81 -7.60
N ILE A 218 -13.64 -12.88 -6.88
CA ILE A 218 -13.64 -13.21 -5.45
C ILE A 218 -14.08 -11.94 -4.72
N GLU A 219 -15.17 -11.93 -3.95
CA GLU A 219 -15.59 -10.70 -3.23
C GLU A 219 -15.67 -10.87 -1.72
N ASN A 220 -16.11 -12.04 -1.21
CA ASN A 220 -16.35 -12.28 0.22
C ASN A 220 -16.07 -13.74 0.62
N LEU A 221 -14.82 -14.08 0.99
CA LEU A 221 -14.36 -15.44 1.40
C LEU A 221 -14.83 -16.61 0.50
N ASN A 222 -15.36 -16.31 -0.68
CA ASN A 222 -15.99 -17.25 -1.59
C ASN A 222 -14.96 -17.59 -2.66
N PHE A 223 -14.45 -18.81 -2.56
CA PHE A 223 -13.34 -19.31 -3.36
C PHE A 223 -13.76 -20.48 -4.28
N ASN A 224 -15.07 -20.71 -4.43
CA ASN A 224 -15.61 -21.88 -5.12
C ASN A 224 -15.35 -21.88 -6.64
N ASN A 225 -15.13 -20.70 -7.24
CA ASN A 225 -15.04 -20.53 -8.69
C ASN A 225 -13.63 -20.72 -9.26
N ILE A 226 -12.68 -21.19 -8.45
CA ILE A 226 -11.26 -21.20 -8.78
C ILE A 226 -10.83 -22.62 -9.15
N PRO A 227 -10.30 -22.86 -10.37
CA PRO A 227 -9.75 -24.16 -10.71
C PRO A 227 -8.49 -24.49 -9.88
N LEU A 228 -8.28 -25.78 -9.61
CA LEU A 228 -7.21 -26.33 -8.77
C LEU A 228 -5.82 -25.68 -8.98
N ASN A 229 -5.34 -25.60 -10.22
CA ASN A 229 -4.01 -25.04 -10.48
C ASN A 229 -3.90 -23.54 -10.21
N SER A 230 -4.97 -22.78 -10.49
CA SER A 230 -5.00 -21.35 -10.19
C SER A 230 -5.14 -21.07 -8.69
N TYR A 231 -5.62 -22.06 -7.93
CA TYR A 231 -5.70 -22.00 -6.48
C TYR A 231 -4.33 -21.92 -5.83
N TYR A 232 -3.43 -22.84 -6.21
CA TYR A 232 -2.05 -22.84 -5.74
C TYR A 232 -1.33 -21.54 -6.13
N MET A 233 -1.57 -21.04 -7.33
CA MET A 233 -1.03 -19.75 -7.77
C MET A 233 -1.55 -18.59 -6.92
N LEU A 234 -2.85 -18.55 -6.59
CA LEU A 234 -3.42 -17.52 -5.70
C LEU A 234 -2.78 -17.58 -4.30
N ILE A 235 -2.57 -18.77 -3.75
CA ILE A 235 -1.90 -18.95 -2.46
C ILE A 235 -0.46 -18.42 -2.51
N LEU A 236 0.29 -18.76 -3.55
CA LEU A 236 1.66 -18.26 -3.76
C LEU A 236 1.68 -16.73 -3.85
N MET A 237 0.77 -16.13 -4.64
CA MET A 237 0.68 -14.67 -4.77
C MET A 237 0.29 -13.99 -3.45
N LEU A 238 -0.53 -14.64 -2.63
CA LEU A 238 -0.86 -14.14 -1.29
C LEU A 238 0.35 -14.18 -0.36
N PHE A 239 1.15 -15.25 -0.39
CA PHE A 239 2.39 -15.33 0.41
C PHE A 239 3.45 -14.33 -0.07
N MET A 240 3.53 -14.11 -1.39
CA MET A 240 4.36 -13.06 -1.96
C MET A 240 3.97 -11.70 -1.39
N TYR A 241 2.69 -11.38 -1.26
CA TYR A 241 2.27 -10.08 -0.71
C TYR A 241 2.38 -9.99 0.81
N SER A 242 2.13 -11.10 1.51
CA SER A 242 2.20 -11.14 2.97
C SER A 242 3.63 -11.09 3.52
N SER A 243 4.65 -11.00 2.67
CA SER A 243 6.08 -11.05 3.05
C SER A 243 6.46 -12.30 3.82
N PHE A 244 6.13 -13.47 3.26
CA PHE A 244 6.59 -14.73 3.83
C PHE A 244 8.09 -14.93 3.55
N PRO A 245 8.89 -15.56 4.45
CA PRO A 245 10.35 -15.56 4.40
C PRO A 245 11.00 -15.98 3.07
N LEU A 246 10.34 -16.83 2.29
CA LEU A 246 10.85 -17.35 1.01
C LEU A 246 10.76 -16.36 -0.15
N PHE A 247 10.14 -15.20 0.04
CA PHE A 247 9.77 -14.29 -1.05
C PHE A 247 10.42 -12.91 -0.94
N THR A 248 10.53 -12.21 -2.07
CA THR A 248 11.24 -10.92 -2.20
C THR A 248 10.73 -9.82 -1.26
N THR A 249 9.44 -9.80 -1.00
CA THR A 249 8.81 -8.83 -0.08
C THR A 249 9.27 -9.00 1.37
N PHE A 250 9.71 -10.20 1.77
CA PHE A 250 10.33 -10.40 3.08
C PHE A 250 11.72 -9.79 3.14
N MET A 251 12.52 -9.92 2.06
CA MET A 251 13.84 -9.31 2.00
C MET A 251 13.78 -7.79 2.21
N LEU A 252 12.77 -7.12 1.65
CA LEU A 252 12.56 -5.69 1.90
C LEU A 252 12.29 -5.40 3.38
N LYS A 253 11.45 -6.20 4.04
CA LYS A 253 11.21 -6.01 5.48
C LYS A 253 12.48 -6.28 6.29
N TRP A 254 13.32 -7.20 5.85
CA TRP A 254 14.59 -7.51 6.50
C TRP A 254 15.59 -6.36 6.37
N GLU A 255 15.78 -5.85 5.15
CA GLU A 255 16.60 -4.68 4.88
C GLU A 255 16.10 -3.46 5.67
N PHE A 256 14.78 -3.28 5.75
CA PHE A 256 14.18 -2.25 6.59
C PHE A 256 14.55 -2.42 8.06
N ILE A 257 14.42 -3.62 8.62
CA ILE A 257 14.82 -3.89 10.02
C ILE A 257 16.30 -3.59 10.23
N TYR A 258 17.15 -3.92 9.26
CA TYR A 258 18.58 -3.59 9.31
C TYR A 258 18.80 -2.07 9.37
N THR A 259 18.12 -1.28 8.52
CA THR A 259 18.21 0.19 8.58
C THR A 259 17.66 0.77 9.89
N LEU A 260 16.60 0.16 10.46
CA LEU A 260 16.07 0.59 11.74
C LEU A 260 17.05 0.33 12.88
N ASN A 261 17.75 -0.81 12.85
CA ASN A 261 18.69 -1.20 13.90
C ASN A 261 19.88 -0.25 14.02
N MET A 262 20.27 0.40 12.92
CA MET A 262 21.32 1.41 12.95
C MET A 262 20.87 2.73 13.59
N ASN A 263 19.58 3.06 13.48
CA ASN A 263 19.07 4.40 13.79
C ASN A 263 18.21 4.47 15.07
N TYR A 264 17.63 3.35 15.50
CA TYR A 264 16.59 3.32 16.53
C TYR A 264 16.82 2.25 17.59
N SER A 265 16.19 2.43 18.75
CA SER A 265 16.30 1.50 19.88
C SER A 265 15.72 0.11 19.59
N ASN A 266 16.30 -0.93 20.19
CA ASN A 266 15.84 -2.32 20.09
C ASN A 266 14.35 -2.51 20.45
N ASN A 267 13.82 -1.72 21.40
CA ASN A 267 12.41 -1.83 21.82
C ASN A 267 11.43 -1.50 20.67
N LEU A 268 11.77 -0.50 19.85
CA LEU A 268 10.94 -0.13 18.69
C LEU A 268 10.96 -1.22 17.62
N ILE A 269 12.11 -1.84 17.41
CA ILE A 269 12.27 -2.95 16.47
C ILE A 269 11.44 -4.15 16.94
N PHE A 270 11.45 -4.44 18.24
CA PHE A 270 10.63 -5.50 18.82
C PHE A 270 9.13 -5.24 18.62
N LEU A 271 8.65 -4.02 18.89
CA LEU A 271 7.26 -3.61 18.62
C LEU A 271 6.90 -3.79 17.14
N PHE A 272 7.79 -3.40 16.23
CA PHE A 272 7.60 -3.61 14.80
C PHE A 272 7.49 -5.09 14.44
N LEU A 273 8.40 -5.93 14.94
CA LEU A 273 8.40 -7.38 14.70
C LEU A 273 7.09 -8.01 15.18
N LEU A 274 6.64 -7.69 16.40
CA LEU A 274 5.34 -8.13 16.92
C LEU A 274 4.19 -7.73 16.01
N SER A 275 4.15 -6.46 15.58
CA SER A 275 3.10 -5.96 14.69
C SER A 275 3.08 -6.68 13.34
N SER A 276 4.27 -7.01 12.81
CA SER A 276 4.43 -7.70 11.54
C SER A 276 3.98 -9.17 11.63
N MET A 277 4.27 -9.84 12.75
CA MET A 277 3.83 -11.21 13.02
C MET A 277 2.31 -11.30 13.18
N LEU A 278 1.70 -10.33 13.86
CA LEU A 278 0.24 -10.25 13.96
C LEU A 278 -0.41 -10.04 12.58
N MET A 279 0.15 -9.17 11.73
CA MET A 279 -0.34 -9.03 10.36
C MET A 279 -0.20 -10.32 9.54
N LEU A 280 0.92 -11.03 9.66
CA LEU A 280 1.14 -12.33 9.03
C LEU A 280 0.10 -13.37 9.48
N TRP A 281 -0.22 -13.41 10.76
CA TRP A 281 -1.25 -14.28 11.31
C TRP A 281 -2.63 -14.06 10.66
N ASN A 282 -2.97 -12.80 10.36
CA ASN A 282 -4.24 -12.48 9.71
C ASN A 282 -4.33 -13.05 8.30
N TYR A 283 -3.20 -13.13 7.58
CA TYR A 283 -3.14 -13.85 6.30
C TYR A 283 -3.24 -15.37 6.48
N PHE A 284 -2.67 -15.94 7.55
CA PHE A 284 -2.86 -17.36 7.86
C PHE A 284 -4.32 -17.74 8.10
N ILE A 285 -5.10 -16.85 8.73
CA ILE A 285 -6.54 -17.05 8.87
C ILE A 285 -7.22 -17.11 7.50
N LEU A 286 -6.85 -16.22 6.56
CA LEU A 286 -7.33 -16.28 5.18
C LEU A 286 -6.94 -17.60 4.49
N PHE A 287 -5.69 -18.03 4.65
CA PHE A 287 -5.20 -19.31 4.10
C PHE A 287 -5.96 -20.51 4.66
N LYS A 288 -6.32 -20.50 5.95
CA LYS A 288 -7.15 -21.55 6.54
C LYS A 288 -8.51 -21.63 5.85
N PHE A 289 -9.20 -20.51 5.64
CA PHE A 289 -10.48 -20.49 4.93
C PHE A 289 -10.36 -20.96 3.48
N MET A 290 -9.24 -20.64 2.84
CA MET A 290 -8.90 -21.18 1.54
C MET A 290 -8.80 -22.72 1.62
N ILE A 291 -7.90 -23.27 2.43
CA ILE A 291 -7.64 -24.72 2.46
C ILE A 291 -8.91 -25.51 2.83
N LEU A 292 -9.73 -25.02 3.75
CA LEU A 292 -10.96 -25.72 4.17
C LEU A 292 -12.01 -25.84 3.06
N LYS A 293 -12.07 -24.88 2.12
CA LYS A 293 -13.02 -24.93 0.98
C LYS A 293 -12.49 -25.76 -0.19
N PHE A 294 -11.27 -26.27 -0.10
CA PHE A 294 -10.65 -27.10 -1.12
C PHE A 294 -11.27 -28.50 -1.09
N LYS A 295 -12.11 -28.81 -2.09
CA LYS A 295 -12.48 -30.20 -2.37
C LYS A 295 -11.31 -30.86 -3.10
N PHE A 296 -10.67 -31.84 -2.46
CA PHE A 296 -9.73 -32.74 -3.12
C PHE A 296 -10.46 -33.56 -4.18
N ASN A 297 -10.66 -33.00 -5.37
CA ASN A 297 -11.01 -33.82 -6.53
C ASN A 297 -9.78 -34.65 -6.89
N LYS A 298 -9.98 -35.97 -7.04
CA LYS A 298 -8.96 -36.92 -7.47
C LYS A 298 -8.19 -36.33 -8.65
N LEU A 299 -6.86 -36.31 -8.52
CA LEU A 299 -5.90 -35.85 -9.52
C LEU A 299 -6.06 -36.66 -10.81
N ASN A 300 -6.98 -36.26 -11.68
CA ASN A 300 -6.93 -36.66 -13.07
C ASN A 300 -5.66 -36.04 -13.66
N LYS A 301 -4.80 -36.89 -14.25
CA LYS A 301 -3.51 -36.55 -14.89
C LYS A 301 -3.54 -35.13 -15.45
N ILE A 302 -2.86 -34.23 -14.75
CA ILE A 302 -2.80 -32.80 -15.09
C ILE A 302 -1.97 -32.67 -16.37
N ASN A 303 -2.61 -32.27 -17.48
CA ASN A 303 -1.90 -31.71 -18.61
C ASN A 303 -1.29 -30.36 -18.16
N PHE A 304 -0.01 -30.40 -17.78
CA PHE A 304 0.78 -29.26 -17.29
C PHE A 304 0.99 -28.13 -18.32
N ILE A 305 0.52 -28.29 -19.56
CA ILE A 305 1.10 -27.57 -20.70
C ILE A 305 0.42 -26.22 -20.98
N ASN A 306 -0.81 -25.98 -20.52
CA ASN A 306 -1.59 -24.81 -21.00
C ASN A 306 -1.96 -23.73 -19.98
N LEU A 307 -1.38 -23.72 -18.78
CA LEU A 307 -1.41 -22.53 -17.91
C LEU A 307 -0.27 -21.58 -18.31
N LYS A 308 -0.50 -21.00 -19.50
CA LYS A 308 0.20 -19.94 -20.22
C LYS A 308 1.25 -19.20 -19.38
N LYS A 309 2.52 -19.58 -19.60
CA LYS A 309 3.80 -18.85 -19.58
C LYS A 309 3.94 -17.59 -18.69
N ASN A 310 3.00 -16.66 -18.65
CA ASN A 310 3.11 -15.42 -17.87
C ASN A 310 3.10 -15.62 -16.35
N SER A 311 2.36 -16.60 -15.82
CA SER A 311 2.35 -16.85 -14.37
C SER A 311 3.65 -17.46 -13.86
N MET A 312 4.23 -18.39 -14.62
CA MET A 312 5.54 -18.97 -14.32
C MET A 312 6.67 -17.95 -14.47
N ILE A 313 6.61 -17.07 -15.48
CA ILE A 313 7.59 -15.97 -15.66
C ILE A 313 7.56 -14.99 -14.48
N VAL A 314 6.38 -14.71 -13.91
CA VAL A 314 6.25 -13.83 -12.75
C VAL A 314 6.78 -14.51 -11.48
N LEU A 315 6.52 -15.80 -11.29
CA LEU A 315 7.08 -16.56 -10.16
C LEU A 315 8.60 -16.70 -10.27
N THR A 316 9.15 -16.92 -11.48
CA THR A 316 10.59 -16.99 -11.69
C THR A 316 11.27 -15.64 -11.53
N THR A 317 10.68 -14.52 -11.96
CA THR A 317 11.30 -13.20 -11.74
C THR A 317 11.40 -12.82 -10.27
N TYR A 318 10.45 -13.24 -9.42
CA TYR A 318 10.55 -13.01 -7.98
C TYR A 318 11.58 -13.94 -7.31
N SER A 319 11.69 -15.21 -7.68
CA SER A 319 12.75 -16.07 -7.15
C SER A 319 14.14 -15.62 -7.62
N PHE A 320 14.27 -15.11 -8.85
CA PHE A 320 15.53 -14.55 -9.36
C PHE A 320 15.91 -13.23 -8.66
N MET A 321 14.95 -12.37 -8.33
CA MET A 321 15.20 -11.16 -7.54
C MET A 321 15.64 -11.47 -6.10
N PHE A 322 15.14 -12.57 -5.51
CA PHE A 322 15.61 -13.04 -4.20
C PHE A 322 17.08 -13.50 -4.26
N MET A 323 17.48 -14.20 -5.32
CA MET A 323 18.88 -14.61 -5.50
C MET A 323 19.83 -13.44 -5.82
N LEU A 324 19.37 -12.44 -6.59
CA LEU A 324 20.19 -11.28 -6.96
C LEU A 324 20.51 -10.36 -5.78
N PHE A 325 19.74 -10.41 -4.69
CA PHE A 325 19.99 -9.58 -3.52
C PHE A 325 21.06 -10.17 -2.58
N ASN A 326 21.30 -11.49 -2.61
CA ASN A 326 22.44 -12.08 -1.89
C ASN A 326 23.81 -11.69 -2.52
N LEU A 327 23.80 -10.98 -3.66
CA LEU A 327 24.97 -10.51 -4.39
C LEU A 327 25.24 -9.01 -4.23
N MET A 328 24.39 -8.28 -3.49
CA MET A 328 24.62 -6.90 -3.03
C MET A 328 24.82 -6.91 -1.52
#